data_AF-A0A8J3B4L9-F1
#
_entry.id   AF-A0A8J3B4L9-F1
#
_cell.length_a   1.000
_cell.length_b   1.000
_cell.length_c   1.000
_cell.angle_alpha   90.00
_cell.angle_beta   90.00
_cell.angle_gamma   90.00
#
_symmetry.space_group_name_H-M   'P 1'
#
loop_
_entity.id
_entity.type
_entity.pdbx_description
1 polymer ?
#
loop_
_entity_poly.entity_id
_entity_poly.type
_entity_poly.pdbx_seq_one_letter_code
_entity_poly.pdbx_strand_id
1 'polypeptide(L)'
;MTVYVPDASALAEVERLVPIDEHPPVFFALAEMIQSEELALCEQLCTELERVSNKGQAHLFVKQGKGQSLNRGADYNRVRVVMARHQFIDPMDHREYCAPYVLAQALELRDEGHRVVVITEDRFRKVPPLVSMAQAAESEQLATLGTAAFLGNKGIWSER
;
A
#
# COMPACT_ATOMS: atom_id res chain seq x y z
N MET A 1 17.84 -4.76 2.39
CA MET A 1 17.15 -4.20 1.21
C MET A 1 16.00 -3.33 1.67
N THR A 2 15.65 -2.28 0.92
CA THR A 2 14.45 -1.46 1.22
C THR A 2 13.26 -2.02 0.46
N VAL A 3 12.14 -2.27 1.14
CA VAL A 3 10.90 -2.77 0.53
C VAL A 3 9.79 -1.74 0.74
N TYR A 4 9.11 -1.40 -0.34
CA TYR A 4 8.00 -0.47 -0.38
C TYR A 4 6.68 -1.24 -0.35
N VAL A 5 5.76 -0.82 0.52
CA VAL A 5 4.46 -1.48 0.70
C VAL A 5 3.37 -0.44 0.49
N PRO A 6 2.75 -0.36 -0.70
CA PRO A 6 1.69 0.60 -0.96
C PRO A 6 0.35 0.12 -0.39
N ASP A 7 -0.46 1.06 0.08
CA ASP A 7 -1.88 0.82 0.31
C ASP A 7 -2.73 1.15 -0.93
N ALA A 8 -4.04 0.91 -0.85
CA ALA A 8 -4.93 1.18 -1.97
C ALA A 8 -5.03 2.68 -2.30
N SER A 9 -4.91 3.55 -1.28
CA SER A 9 -4.95 5.01 -1.49
C SER A 9 -3.77 5.49 -2.31
N ALA A 10 -2.57 4.94 -2.07
CA ALA A 10 -1.37 5.28 -2.82
C ALA A 10 -1.47 4.90 -4.30
N LEU A 11 -2.03 3.72 -4.59
CA LEU A 11 -2.16 3.25 -5.98
C LEU A 11 -3.28 3.98 -6.73
N ALA A 12 -4.40 4.27 -6.06
CA ALA A 12 -5.44 5.12 -6.64
C ALA A 12 -4.91 6.55 -6.91
N GLU A 13 -4.02 7.04 -6.06
CA GLU A 13 -3.39 8.35 -6.22
C GLU A 13 -2.50 8.42 -7.46
N VAL A 14 -1.86 7.33 -7.88
CA VAL A 14 -1.09 7.29 -9.15
C VAL A 14 -2.00 7.69 -10.31
N GLU A 15 -3.22 7.14 -10.36
CA GLU A 15 -4.17 7.45 -11.44
C GLU A 15 -4.68 8.90 -11.39
N ARG A 16 -4.66 9.52 -10.20
CA ARG A 16 -5.07 10.90 -9.99
C ARG A 16 -3.98 11.90 -10.35
N LEU A 17 -2.73 11.60 -10.03
CA LEU A 17 -1.58 12.49 -10.19
C LEU A 17 -0.94 12.40 -11.57
N VAL A 18 -0.79 11.19 -12.09
CA VAL A 18 -0.05 10.95 -13.33
C VAL A 18 -0.99 11.16 -14.52
N PRO A 19 -0.57 11.89 -15.57
CA PRO A 19 -1.32 11.99 -16.82
C PRO A 19 -1.62 10.61 -17.42
N ILE A 20 -2.80 10.43 -18.02
CA ILE A 20 -3.27 9.12 -18.50
C ILE A 20 -2.33 8.48 -19.53
N ASP A 21 -1.65 9.30 -20.34
CA ASP A 21 -0.64 8.89 -21.32
C ASP A 21 0.67 8.42 -20.68
N GLU A 22 0.93 8.83 -19.45
CA GLU A 22 2.08 8.43 -18.64
C GLU A 22 1.75 7.25 -17.68
N HIS A 23 0.50 6.79 -17.59
CA HIS A 23 0.14 5.64 -16.74
C HIS A 23 0.90 4.35 -17.13
N PRO A 24 0.95 3.93 -18.42
CA PRO A 24 1.61 2.67 -18.78
C PRO A 24 3.10 2.59 -18.36
N PRO A 25 3.97 3.58 -18.65
CA PRO A 25 5.36 3.51 -18.21
C PRO A 25 5.51 3.54 -16.69
N VAL A 26 4.65 4.26 -15.96
CA VAL A 26 4.68 4.26 -14.48
C VAL A 26 4.34 2.87 -13.93
N PHE A 27 3.23 2.27 -14.35
CA PHE A 27 2.85 0.94 -13.87
C PHE A 27 3.80 -0.17 -14.33
N PHE A 28 4.46 -0.01 -15.48
CA PHE A 28 5.53 -0.91 -15.91
C PHE A 28 6.73 -0.85 -14.97
N ALA A 29 7.21 0.36 -14.63
CA ALA A 29 8.31 0.53 -13.67
C ALA A 29 7.96 -0.03 -12.28
N LEU A 30 6.72 0.18 -11.81
CA LEU A 30 6.24 -0.42 -10.57
C LEU A 30 6.21 -1.96 -10.64
N ALA A 31 5.91 -2.55 -11.81
CA ALA A 31 5.95 -3.99 -12.00
C ALA A 31 7.38 -4.56 -11.96
N GLU A 32 8.36 -3.85 -12.54
CA GLU A 32 9.78 -4.19 -12.41
C GLU A 32 10.25 -4.16 -10.96
N MET A 33 9.71 -3.22 -10.15
CA MET A 33 9.98 -3.18 -8.71
C MET A 33 9.43 -4.40 -7.95
N ILE A 34 8.32 -4.99 -8.40
CA ILE A 34 7.81 -6.25 -7.82
C ILE A 34 8.79 -7.38 -8.12
N GLN A 35 9.24 -7.48 -9.37
CA GLN A 35 10.15 -8.54 -9.81
C GLN A 35 11.54 -8.47 -9.15
N SER A 36 12.00 -7.26 -8.83
CA SER A 36 13.24 -7.01 -8.09
C SER A 36 13.05 -7.05 -6.57
N GLU A 37 11.87 -7.43 -6.08
CA GLU A 37 11.52 -7.53 -4.66
C GLU A 37 11.61 -6.19 -3.89
N GLU A 38 11.66 -5.06 -4.59
CA GLU A 38 11.63 -3.73 -3.99
C GLU A 38 10.20 -3.29 -3.65
N LEU A 39 9.17 -3.81 -4.31
CA LEU A 39 7.76 -3.50 -4.07
C LEU A 39 6.99 -4.76 -3.66
N ALA A 40 6.37 -4.73 -2.48
CA ALA A 40 5.52 -5.81 -1.99
C ALA A 40 4.04 -5.42 -2.07
N LEU A 41 3.23 -6.27 -2.68
CA LEU A 41 1.79 -6.06 -2.81
C LEU A 41 1.03 -6.97 -1.86
N CYS A 42 0.06 -6.40 -1.16
CA CYS A 42 -0.90 -7.14 -0.36
C CYS A 42 -2.05 -7.63 -1.24
N GLU A 43 -2.48 -8.90 -1.12
CA GLU A 43 -3.58 -9.44 -1.92
C GLU A 43 -4.89 -8.64 -1.76
N GLN A 44 -5.17 -8.17 -0.55
CA GLN A 44 -6.39 -7.41 -0.22
C GLN A 44 -6.45 -6.04 -0.95
N LEU A 45 -5.33 -5.55 -1.50
CA LEU A 45 -5.33 -4.36 -2.36
C LEU A 45 -6.20 -4.56 -3.60
N CYS A 46 -6.25 -5.78 -4.14
CA CYS A 46 -7.03 -6.04 -5.36
C CYS A 46 -8.52 -5.80 -5.11
N THR A 47 -9.05 -6.33 -4.01
CA THR A 47 -10.45 -6.17 -3.60
C THR A 47 -10.78 -4.71 -3.30
N GLU A 48 -9.88 -4.00 -2.61
CA GLU A 48 -10.12 -2.59 -2.30
C GLU A 48 -10.04 -1.70 -3.54
N LEU A 49 -9.07 -1.91 -4.43
CA LEU A 49 -8.97 -1.17 -5.69
C LEU A 49 -10.13 -1.45 -6.63
N GLU A 50 -10.68 -2.66 -6.65
CA GLU A 50 -11.92 -2.94 -7.39
C GLU A 50 -13.06 -1.99 -6.97
N ARG A 51 -13.10 -1.65 -5.68
CA ARG A 51 -14.09 -0.73 -5.10
C ARG A 51 -13.76 0.75 -5.33
N VAL A 52 -12.49 1.16 -5.14
CA VAL A 52 -12.13 2.59 -5.12
C VAL A 52 -11.65 3.16 -6.47
N SER A 53 -11.07 2.33 -7.34
CA SER A 53 -10.51 2.77 -8.63
C SER A 53 -11.42 2.46 -9.83
N ASN A 54 -12.64 1.96 -9.58
CA ASN A 54 -13.59 1.55 -10.63
C ASN A 54 -12.95 0.62 -11.70
N LYS A 55 -12.08 -0.31 -11.26
CA LYS A 55 -11.36 -1.25 -12.13
C LYS A 55 -10.38 -0.59 -13.12
N GLY A 56 -9.78 0.54 -12.72
CA GLY A 56 -8.74 1.24 -13.47
C GLY A 56 -7.43 0.47 -13.65
N GLN A 57 -6.40 1.17 -14.14
CA GLN A 57 -5.06 0.61 -14.32
C GLN A 57 -4.43 0.13 -13.01
N ALA A 58 -4.64 0.84 -11.90
CA ALA A 58 -4.16 0.44 -10.58
C ALA A 58 -4.68 -0.94 -10.17
N HIS A 59 -5.98 -1.19 -10.38
CA HIS A 59 -6.59 -2.49 -10.12
C HIS A 59 -6.00 -3.59 -11.03
N LEU A 60 -5.83 -3.31 -12.33
CA LEU A 60 -5.23 -4.26 -13.27
C LEU A 60 -3.77 -4.59 -12.90
N PHE A 61 -3.00 -3.57 -12.53
CA PHE A 61 -1.62 -3.70 -12.05
C PHE A 61 -1.54 -4.64 -10.85
N VAL A 62 -2.33 -4.40 -9.80
CA VAL A 62 -2.32 -5.27 -8.61
C VAL A 62 -2.78 -6.68 -8.95
N LYS A 63 -3.83 -6.82 -9.76
CA LYS A 63 -4.35 -8.13 -10.17
C LYS A 63 -3.31 -8.98 -10.89
N GLN A 64 -2.46 -8.37 -11.72
CA GLN A 64 -1.38 -9.03 -12.45
C GLN A 64 -0.13 -9.25 -11.57
N GLY A 65 0.22 -8.25 -10.76
CA GLY A 65 1.45 -8.23 -9.96
C GLY A 65 1.40 -9.08 -8.69
N LYS A 66 0.23 -9.27 -8.07
CA LYS A 66 0.12 -9.98 -6.78
C LYS A 66 0.66 -11.42 -6.80
N GLY A 67 0.63 -12.10 -7.95
CA GLY A 67 1.16 -13.45 -8.09
C GLY A 67 2.70 -13.53 -8.07
N GLN A 68 3.37 -12.42 -8.38
CA GLN A 68 4.82 -12.29 -8.53
C GLN A 68 5.49 -11.64 -7.31
N SER A 69 4.72 -11.16 -6.33
CA SER A 69 5.26 -10.46 -5.16
C SER A 69 5.97 -11.42 -4.20
N LEU A 70 7.09 -10.96 -3.63
CA LEU A 70 7.92 -11.68 -2.65
C LEU A 70 7.10 -12.24 -1.48
N ASN A 71 6.09 -11.48 -1.03
CA ASN A 71 5.19 -11.86 0.04
C ASN A 71 3.75 -11.60 -0.43
N ARG A 72 2.88 -12.61 -0.34
CA ARG A 72 1.50 -12.54 -0.88
C ARG A 72 0.48 -12.00 0.11
N GLY A 73 0.91 -11.67 1.32
CA GLY A 73 0.04 -11.19 2.39
C GLY A 73 0.47 -11.77 3.73
N ALA A 74 0.17 -11.03 4.78
CA ALA A 74 0.56 -11.40 6.13
C ALA A 74 -0.20 -12.60 6.70
N ASP A 75 0.41 -13.28 7.68
CA ASP A 75 -0.27 -14.31 8.46
C ASP A 75 -1.50 -13.72 9.17
N TYR A 76 -2.59 -14.48 9.19
CA TYR A 76 -3.85 -14.04 9.78
C TYR A 76 -3.71 -13.64 11.26
N ASN A 77 -2.83 -14.30 12.03
CA ASN A 77 -2.58 -13.92 13.42
C ASN A 77 -1.89 -12.57 13.51
N ARG A 78 -1.00 -12.22 12.56
CA ARG A 78 -0.38 -10.90 12.50
C ARG A 78 -1.43 -9.83 12.23
N VAL A 79 -2.34 -10.08 11.28
CA VAL A 79 -3.46 -9.18 10.98
C VAL A 79 -4.33 -8.96 12.22
N ARG A 80 -4.65 -10.02 12.96
CA ARG A 80 -5.42 -9.91 14.22
C ARG A 80 -4.72 -9.05 15.27
N VAL A 81 -3.41 -9.17 15.41
CA VAL A 81 -2.63 -8.32 16.34
C VAL A 81 -2.70 -6.85 15.92
N VAL A 82 -2.56 -6.57 14.62
CA VAL A 82 -2.71 -5.20 14.08
C VAL A 82 -4.11 -4.65 14.37
N MET A 83 -5.16 -5.41 14.08
CA MET A 83 -6.56 -5.00 14.32
C MET A 83 -6.89 -4.83 15.81
N ALA A 84 -6.19 -5.52 16.71
CA ALA A 84 -6.37 -5.36 18.15
C ALA A 84 -5.72 -4.07 18.70
N ARG A 85 -4.71 -3.53 18.00
CA ARG A 85 -3.97 -2.32 18.40
C ARG A 85 -4.50 -1.06 17.71
N HIS A 86 -4.98 -1.21 16.47
CA HIS A 86 -5.31 -0.11 15.58
C HIS A 86 -6.72 -0.25 15.05
N GLN A 87 -7.53 0.79 15.22
CA GLN A 87 -8.88 0.82 14.70
C GLN A 87 -8.90 1.52 13.34
N PHE A 88 -8.69 0.75 12.28
CA PHE A 88 -8.76 1.26 10.89
C PHE A 88 -10.19 1.44 10.40
N ILE A 89 -11.12 0.70 10.99
CA ILE A 89 -12.47 0.45 10.47
C ILE A 89 -13.48 0.93 11.52
N ASP A 90 -14.51 1.63 11.06
CA ASP A 90 -15.68 1.91 11.89
C ASP A 90 -16.37 0.57 12.21
N PRO A 91 -16.65 0.22 13.49
CA PRO A 91 -17.30 -1.04 13.84
C PRO A 91 -18.66 -1.26 13.17
N MET A 92 -19.31 -0.17 12.73
CA MET A 92 -20.57 -0.22 11.99
C MET A 92 -20.39 -0.47 10.49
N ASP A 93 -19.14 -0.46 10.00
CA ASP A 93 -18.78 -0.75 8.62
C ASP A 93 -18.33 -2.20 8.47
N HIS A 94 -19.14 -3.00 7.78
CA HIS A 94 -18.90 -4.42 7.56
C HIS A 94 -17.98 -4.71 6.38
N ARG A 95 -17.36 -3.70 5.77
CA ARG A 95 -16.46 -3.91 4.63
C ARG A 95 -15.12 -4.48 5.10
N GLU A 96 -14.53 -5.32 4.26
CA GLU A 96 -13.14 -5.74 4.42
C GLU A 96 -12.23 -4.64 3.90
N TYR A 97 -11.29 -4.19 4.73
CA TYR A 97 -10.32 -3.14 4.40
C TYR A 97 -8.93 -3.73 4.23
N CYS A 98 -8.17 -3.25 3.26
CA CYS A 98 -6.81 -3.70 3.02
C CYS A 98 -5.82 -3.18 4.07
N ALA A 99 -6.14 -2.05 4.73
CA ALA A 99 -5.21 -1.36 5.63
C ALA A 99 -4.60 -2.25 6.74
N PRO A 100 -5.37 -3.05 7.51
CA PRO A 100 -4.78 -3.95 8.50
C PRO A 100 -3.81 -4.99 7.87
N TYR A 101 -4.12 -5.48 6.67
CA TYR A 101 -3.30 -6.47 5.98
C TYR A 101 -2.01 -5.87 5.42
N VAL A 102 -2.08 -4.66 4.88
CA VAL A 102 -0.92 -3.89 4.41
C VAL A 102 0.05 -3.62 5.56
N LEU A 103 -0.46 -3.15 6.71
CA LEU A 103 0.39 -2.89 7.87
C LEU A 103 0.97 -4.20 8.43
N ALA A 104 0.18 -5.27 8.50
CA ALA A 104 0.67 -6.58 8.93
C ALA A 104 1.81 -7.09 8.02
N GLN A 105 1.69 -6.94 6.70
CA GLN A 105 2.72 -7.35 5.75
C GLN A 105 4.00 -6.52 5.92
N ALA A 106 3.85 -5.20 6.13
CA ALA A 106 4.99 -4.33 6.41
C ALA A 106 5.73 -4.73 7.69
N LEU A 107 5.02 -5.19 8.73
CA LEU A 107 5.64 -5.67 9.96
C LEU A 107 6.36 -7.01 9.77
N GLU A 108 5.81 -7.93 8.99
CA GLU A 108 6.48 -9.20 8.70
C GLU A 108 7.77 -9.01 7.92
N LEU A 109 7.73 -8.21 6.84
CA LEU A 109 8.93 -7.89 6.07
C LEU A 109 10.00 -7.22 6.93
N ARG A 110 9.59 -6.37 7.89
CA ARG A 110 10.54 -5.78 8.85
C ARG A 110 11.12 -6.84 9.78
N ASP A 111 10.29 -7.73 10.32
CA ASP A 111 10.73 -8.82 11.21
C ASP A 111 11.66 -9.81 10.47
N GLU A 112 11.53 -9.94 9.14
CA GLU A 112 12.43 -10.67 8.24
C GLU A 112 13.76 -9.92 7.95
N GLY A 113 13.93 -8.70 8.46
CA GLY A 113 15.16 -7.91 8.35
C GLY A 113 15.17 -6.90 7.19
N HIS A 114 14.04 -6.65 6.53
CA HIS A 114 13.95 -5.62 5.49
C HIS A 114 13.77 -4.23 6.11
N ARG A 115 14.28 -3.21 5.41
CA ARG A 115 13.93 -1.82 5.70
C ARG A 115 12.62 -1.52 5.01
N VAL A 116 11.54 -1.34 5.76
CA VAL A 116 10.20 -1.18 5.17
C VAL A 116 9.76 0.28 5.14
N VAL A 117 9.15 0.70 4.03
CA VAL A 117 8.51 2.01 3.86
C VAL A 117 7.09 1.80 3.36
N VAL A 118 6.10 2.30 4.09
CA VAL A 118 4.69 2.26 3.68
C VAL A 118 4.39 3.44 2.76
N ILE A 119 3.82 3.18 1.59
CA ILE A 119 3.35 4.24 0.68
C ILE A 119 1.85 4.43 0.89
N THR A 120 1.43 5.64 1.28
CA THR A 120 0.04 5.92 1.64
C THR A 120 -0.32 7.39 1.47
N GLU A 121 -1.56 7.65 1.04
CA GLU A 121 -2.20 8.96 1.09
C GLU A 121 -3.20 9.10 2.25
N ASP A 122 -3.43 8.04 3.03
CA ASP A 122 -4.22 8.08 4.27
C ASP A 122 -3.38 8.67 5.42
N ARG A 123 -3.10 9.98 5.29
CA ARG A 123 -2.20 10.76 6.16
C ARG A 123 -2.92 11.69 7.12
N PHE A 124 -4.19 11.99 6.86
CA PHE A 124 -4.97 12.89 7.70
C PHE A 124 -5.43 12.18 8.97
N ARG A 125 -5.29 12.86 10.11
CA ARG A 125 -5.79 12.36 11.39
C ARG A 125 -7.30 12.15 11.30
N LYS A 126 -7.75 10.93 11.61
CA LYS A 126 -9.17 10.58 11.69
C LYS A 126 -9.73 10.93 13.07
N VAL A 127 -11.06 10.98 13.17
CA VAL A 127 -11.75 11.18 14.46
C VAL A 127 -11.54 9.92 15.31
N PRO A 128 -11.00 10.05 16.54
CA PRO A 128 -10.83 8.91 17.43
C PRO A 128 -12.15 8.13 17.62
N PRO A 129 -12.09 6.79 17.68
CA PRO A 129 -10.89 5.97 17.82
C PRO A 129 -10.18 5.60 16.50
N LEU A 130 -10.67 6.08 15.36
CA LEU A 130 -10.12 5.72 14.06
C LEU A 130 -8.70 6.26 13.86
N VAL A 131 -7.86 5.47 13.21
CA VAL A 131 -6.49 5.86 12.83
C VAL A 131 -6.29 5.83 11.31
N SER A 132 -5.46 6.73 10.83
CA SER A 132 -4.98 6.71 9.45
C SER A 132 -3.87 5.66 9.27
N MET A 133 -3.65 5.17 8.05
CA MET A 133 -2.50 4.30 7.74
C MET A 133 -1.18 4.92 8.20
N ALA A 134 -0.97 6.20 7.91
CA ALA A 134 0.26 6.89 8.32
C ALA A 134 0.46 6.90 9.84
N GLN A 135 -0.60 7.16 10.61
CA GLN A 135 -0.54 7.16 12.07
C GLN A 135 -0.25 5.75 12.63
N ALA A 136 -0.89 4.73 12.08
CA ALA A 136 -0.68 3.36 12.53
C ALA A 136 0.74 2.88 12.19
N ALA A 137 1.24 3.15 10.99
CA ALA A 137 2.62 2.86 10.60
C ALA A 137 3.64 3.58 11.50
N GLU A 138 3.42 4.86 11.80
CA GLU A 138 4.27 5.63 12.73
C GLU A 138 4.30 5.00 14.13
N SER A 139 3.15 4.59 14.67
CA SER A 139 3.07 3.95 15.99
C SER A 139 3.80 2.61 16.06
N GLU A 140 3.94 1.93 14.92
CA GLU A 140 4.70 0.69 14.77
C GLU A 140 6.15 0.95 14.29
N GLN A 141 6.61 2.21 14.30
CA GLN A 141 7.95 2.62 13.90
C GLN A 141 8.31 2.29 12.44
N LEU A 142 7.32 2.31 11.55
CA LEU A 142 7.51 2.17 10.10
C LEU A 142 7.57 3.55 9.45
N ALA A 143 8.52 3.73 8.53
CA ALA A 143 8.59 4.95 7.74
C ALA A 143 7.41 5.02 6.76
N THR A 144 6.91 6.22 6.50
CA THR A 144 5.83 6.45 5.53
C THR A 144 6.23 7.47 4.48
N LEU A 145 5.65 7.35 3.29
CA LEU A 145 5.93 8.24 2.17
C LEU A 145 4.68 8.41 1.30
N GLY A 146 4.45 9.61 0.76
CA GLY A 146 3.35 9.84 -0.18
C GLY A 146 3.73 9.43 -1.60
N THR A 147 2.74 9.10 -2.43
CA THR A 147 2.88 8.62 -3.80
C THR A 147 3.76 9.54 -4.65
N ALA A 148 3.53 10.85 -4.64
CA ALA A 148 4.33 11.80 -5.43
C ALA A 148 5.83 11.75 -5.06
N ALA A 149 6.13 11.78 -3.75
CA ALA A 149 7.50 11.68 -3.27
C ALA A 149 8.12 10.31 -3.60
N PHE A 150 7.33 9.25 -3.61
CA PHE A 150 7.80 7.89 -3.88
C PHE A 150 8.23 7.76 -5.33
N LEU A 151 7.35 8.15 -6.24
CA LEU A 151 7.61 8.14 -7.68
C LEU A 151 8.82 9.02 -8.01
N GLY A 152 8.92 10.21 -7.41
CA GLY A 152 10.04 11.13 -7.60
C GLY A 152 11.37 10.57 -7.10
N ASN A 153 11.41 10.03 -5.87
CA ASN A 153 12.62 9.43 -5.30
C ASN A 153 13.10 8.20 -6.08
N LYS A 154 12.19 7.49 -6.74
CA LYS A 154 12.51 6.33 -7.58
C LYS A 154 12.80 6.69 -9.03
N GLY A 155 12.70 7.96 -9.41
CA GLY A 155 12.89 8.40 -10.79
C GLY A 155 11.86 7.83 -11.76
N ILE A 156 10.70 7.39 -11.25
CA ILE A 156 9.62 6.82 -12.06
C ILE A 156 8.79 7.94 -12.68
N TRP A 157 8.47 8.96 -11.88
CA TRP A 157 7.68 10.10 -12.31
C TRP A 157 7.90 11.28 -11.36
N SER A 158 7.88 12.50 -11.88
CA SER A 158 7.89 13.73 -11.09
C SER A 158 7.00 14.78 -11.74
N GLU A 159 6.30 15.56 -10.92
CA GLU A 159 5.60 16.75 -11.41
C GLU A 159 6.61 17.71 -12.05
N ARG A 160 6.37 18.09 -13.31
CA ARG A 160 7.24 18.99 -14.07
C ARG A 160 7.05 20.45 -13.68
#